data_AF-A0A3P7M3Y8-F1
#
_entry.id   AF-A0A3P7M3Y8-F1
#
_cell.length_a   1.000
_cell.length_b   1.000
_cell.length_c   1.000
_cell.angle_alpha   90.00
_cell.angle_beta   90.00
_cell.angle_gamma   90.00
#
_symmetry.space_group_name_H-M   'P 1'
#
loop_
_entity.id
_entity.type
_entity.pdbx_description
1 polymer ?
#
loop_
_entity_poly.entity_id
_entity_poly.type
_entity_poly.pdbx_seq_one_letter_code
_entity_poly.pdbx_strand_id
1 'polypeptide(L)'
;MCCDAYLQNLENASVVPSEKRSFNTPPQSVYECFNMTCVCGFMGGSMTSGSCRLKNGMTVGQTLRKEYRMLTDDERSRFHKALWSIKNSGVYDYLNRIHTRFAVSSGAHAGPAFVPWHREFLKRVEIALRMVDPSMALTYWDSTMDSRLTKPEHSVLWSSELLGGSKPGEVKDGPFAGWMLESKARVIKRDVGKLSAPMPIDDVQTYMSRKDMVLTASSANDPTFFLHHSFIDFIWESWRQATQVHRSSEF
;
A
#
# COMPACT_ATOMS: atom_id res chain seq x y z
N MET A 1 -4.87 24.07 12.82
CA MET A 1 -6.23 23.58 13.16
C MET A 1 -6.73 22.41 12.29
N CYS A 2 -6.08 22.01 11.18
CA CYS A 2 -6.54 20.89 10.33
C CYS A 2 -5.87 19.53 10.64
N CYS A 3 -4.84 19.47 11.50
CA CYS A 3 -4.12 18.21 11.80
C CYS A 3 -4.73 17.41 12.97
N ASP A 4 -5.46 18.04 13.89
CA ASP A 4 -5.88 17.38 15.14
C ASP A 4 -7.05 16.40 14.93
N ALA A 5 -7.95 16.68 13.98
CA ALA A 5 -9.09 15.80 13.67
C ALA A 5 -8.68 14.48 13.01
N TYR A 6 -7.56 14.46 12.27
CA TYR A 6 -7.08 13.25 11.57
C TYR A 6 -6.31 12.30 12.50
N LEU A 7 -5.68 12.82 13.56
CA LEU A 7 -4.98 12.00 14.56
C LEU A 7 -5.96 11.25 15.47
N GLN A 8 -7.11 11.83 15.83
CA GLN A 8 -8.15 11.16 16.61
C GLN A 8 -8.68 9.88 15.93
N ASN A 9 -8.77 9.86 14.60
CA ASN A 9 -9.17 8.67 13.85
C ASN A 9 -8.11 7.55 13.92
N LEU A 10 -6.83 7.92 14.07
CA LEU A 10 -5.73 6.97 14.25
C LEU A 10 -5.64 6.47 15.69
N GLU A 11 -6.15 7.19 16.68
CA GLU A 11 -6.30 6.69 18.06
C GLU A 11 -7.30 5.53 18.13
N ASN A 12 -8.42 5.57 17.40
CA ASN A 12 -9.32 4.42 17.25
C ASN A 12 -8.67 3.25 16.46
N ALA A 13 -7.64 3.53 15.64
CA ALA A 13 -6.85 2.53 14.93
C ALA A 13 -5.59 2.09 15.70
N SER A 14 -5.30 2.72 16.85
CA SER A 14 -4.08 2.50 17.64
C SER A 14 -4.14 1.24 18.52
N VAL A 15 -5.30 0.59 18.59
CA VAL A 15 -5.42 -0.75 19.15
C VAL A 15 -4.71 -1.70 18.19
N VAL A 16 -3.46 -2.04 18.49
CA VAL A 16 -2.68 -3.09 17.82
C VAL A 16 -3.50 -4.38 17.83
N PRO A 17 -4.08 -4.81 16.71
CA PRO A 17 -4.91 -6.01 16.65
C PRO A 17 -4.09 -7.25 17.01
N SER A 18 -4.69 -8.12 17.84
CA SER A 18 -4.19 -9.46 18.13
C SER A 18 -3.99 -10.24 16.81
N GLU A 19 -2.80 -10.81 16.60
CA GLU A 19 -2.56 -11.73 15.47
C GLU A 19 -3.42 -13.00 15.52
N LYS A 20 -3.98 -13.32 16.70
CA LYS A 20 -4.94 -14.41 16.89
C LYS A 20 -6.34 -13.84 16.82
N ARG A 21 -7.00 -13.99 15.67
CA ARG A 21 -8.40 -13.57 15.48
C ARG A 21 -9.35 -14.70 15.86
N SER A 22 -10.36 -14.39 16.66
CA SER A 22 -11.54 -15.23 16.84
C SER A 22 -12.63 -14.73 15.89
N PHE A 23 -13.18 -15.61 15.05
CA PHE A 23 -14.18 -15.23 14.04
C PHE A 23 -15.52 -14.76 14.63
N ASN A 24 -15.75 -15.01 15.93
CA ASN A 24 -17.01 -14.72 16.61
C ASN A 24 -16.96 -13.46 17.51
N THR A 25 -15.83 -12.75 17.54
CA THR A 25 -15.71 -11.51 18.35
C THR A 25 -15.94 -10.27 17.48
N PRO A 26 -16.57 -9.21 18.03
CA PRO A 26 -16.63 -7.92 17.36
C PRO A 26 -15.22 -7.44 16.96
N PRO A 27 -15.07 -6.78 15.80
CA PRO A 27 -13.80 -6.26 15.35
C PRO A 27 -13.26 -5.26 16.38
N GLN A 28 -12.00 -5.41 16.78
CA GLN A 28 -11.36 -4.50 17.74
C GLN A 28 -10.69 -3.31 17.05
N SER A 29 -10.47 -3.42 15.75
CA SER A 29 -9.87 -2.39 14.91
C SER A 29 -10.54 -2.32 13.54
N VAL A 30 -10.35 -1.19 12.86
CA VAL A 30 -10.81 -1.00 11.48
C VAL A 30 -10.19 -2.01 10.50
N TYR A 31 -9.01 -2.56 10.82
CA TYR A 31 -8.30 -3.53 9.97
C TYR A 31 -8.86 -4.95 10.04
N GLU A 32 -9.84 -5.21 10.93
CA GLU A 32 -10.57 -6.47 11.03
C GLU A 32 -11.94 -6.43 10.32
N CYS A 33 -12.28 -5.30 9.72
CA CYS A 33 -13.54 -5.11 9.01
C CYS A 33 -13.52 -5.77 7.62
N PHE A 34 -14.63 -6.45 7.27
CA PHE A 34 -14.83 -7.04 5.93
C PHE A 34 -15.89 -6.35 5.09
N ASN A 35 -16.58 -5.34 5.63
CA ASN A 35 -17.62 -4.63 4.92
C ASN A 35 -17.61 -3.14 5.27
N MET A 36 -18.28 -2.35 4.42
CA MET A 36 -18.33 -0.90 4.56
C MET A 36 -19.02 -0.48 5.85
N THR A 37 -20.02 -1.21 6.34
CA THR A 37 -20.73 -0.90 7.59
C THR A 37 -19.78 -0.88 8.79
N CYS A 38 -18.90 -1.89 8.90
CA CYS A 38 -17.89 -1.98 9.94
C CYS A 38 -16.89 -0.83 9.85
N VAL A 39 -16.31 -0.61 8.66
CA VAL A 39 -15.36 0.49 8.44
C VAL A 39 -15.99 1.84 8.76
N CYS A 40 -17.24 2.04 8.35
CA CYS A 40 -17.98 3.28 8.60
C CYS A 40 -18.14 3.58 10.09
N GLY A 41 -18.40 2.55 10.90
CA GLY A 41 -18.49 2.68 12.36
C GLY A 41 -17.19 3.20 12.96
N PHE A 42 -16.04 2.61 12.58
CA PHE A 42 -14.73 3.06 13.06
C PHE A 42 -14.34 4.45 12.55
N MET A 43 -14.82 4.85 11.37
CA MET A 43 -14.63 6.21 10.84
C MET A 43 -15.59 7.23 11.47
N GLY A 44 -16.43 6.83 12.44
CA GLY A 44 -17.41 7.71 13.08
C GLY A 44 -18.53 8.19 12.15
N GLY A 45 -18.77 7.45 11.07
CA GLY A 45 -19.80 7.72 10.07
C GLY A 45 -21.10 6.94 10.28
N SER A 46 -22.03 7.10 9.34
CA SER A 46 -23.28 6.36 9.30
C SER A 46 -23.59 5.92 7.86
N MET A 47 -24.12 4.71 7.71
CA MET A 47 -24.51 4.20 6.39
C MET A 47 -25.80 4.88 5.91
N THR A 48 -25.81 5.39 4.69
CA THR A 48 -26.99 5.97 4.03
C THR A 48 -27.00 5.53 2.56
N SER A 49 -28.06 4.86 2.11
CA SER A 49 -28.22 4.39 0.72
C SER A 49 -27.00 3.62 0.17
N GLY A 50 -26.40 2.74 0.98
CA GLY A 50 -25.24 1.93 0.59
C GLY A 50 -23.89 2.65 0.65
N SER A 51 -23.85 3.92 1.07
CA SER A 51 -22.62 4.71 1.22
C SER A 51 -22.39 5.14 2.66
N CYS A 52 -21.13 5.20 3.10
CA CYS A 52 -20.81 5.67 4.45
C CYS A 52 -20.63 7.19 4.45
N ARG A 53 -21.44 7.91 5.24
CA ARG A 53 -21.37 9.36 5.38
C ARG A 53 -20.73 9.75 6.71
N LEU A 54 -19.67 10.54 6.65
CA LEU A 54 -18.94 11.02 7.82
C LEU A 54 -19.56 12.30 8.37
N LYS A 55 -19.27 12.62 9.64
CA LYS A 55 -19.79 13.84 10.31
C LYS A 55 -19.39 15.14 9.62
N ASN A 56 -18.23 15.14 8.95
CA ASN A 56 -17.74 16.30 8.19
C ASN A 56 -18.39 16.42 6.79
N GLY A 57 -19.40 15.60 6.47
CA GLY A 57 -20.12 15.62 5.20
C GLY A 57 -19.45 14.82 4.08
N MET A 58 -18.26 14.27 4.28
CA MET A 58 -17.60 13.42 3.29
C MET A 58 -18.29 12.06 3.19
N THR A 59 -18.27 11.49 1.99
CA THR A 59 -18.77 10.13 1.73
C THR A 59 -17.60 9.20 1.44
N VAL A 60 -17.53 8.08 2.15
CA VAL A 60 -16.57 7.01 1.91
C VAL A 60 -17.19 6.07 0.86
N GLY A 61 -16.67 6.16 -0.36
CA GLY A 61 -17.08 5.33 -1.49
C GLY A 61 -15.90 4.67 -2.20
N GLN A 62 -16.19 4.03 -3.34
CA GLN A 62 -15.15 3.51 -4.23
C GLN A 62 -14.22 4.63 -4.69
N THR A 63 -12.93 4.32 -4.79
CA THR A 63 -11.90 5.27 -5.23
C THR A 63 -11.05 4.63 -6.33
N LEU A 64 -10.58 5.45 -7.27
CA LEU A 64 -9.72 5.01 -8.34
C LEU A 64 -8.26 5.04 -7.90
N ARG A 65 -7.58 3.88 -7.95
CA ARG A 65 -6.12 3.83 -7.82
C ARG A 65 -5.50 4.37 -9.10
N LYS A 66 -4.73 5.46 -8.99
CA LYS A 66 -4.05 6.09 -10.13
C LYS A 66 -2.59 5.64 -10.21
N GLU A 67 -2.03 5.71 -11.41
CA GLU A 67 -0.58 5.60 -11.60
C GLU A 67 0.11 6.75 -10.86
N TYR A 68 1.15 6.45 -10.10
CA TYR A 68 1.79 7.37 -9.16
C TYR A 68 2.35 8.64 -9.82
N ARG A 69 2.86 8.55 -11.06
CA ARG A 69 3.35 9.68 -11.86
C ARG A 69 2.21 10.56 -12.40
N MET A 70 0.99 10.03 -12.43
CA MET A 70 -0.22 10.72 -12.93
C MET A 70 -1.01 11.44 -11.83
N LEU A 71 -0.54 11.41 -10.58
CA LEU A 71 -1.10 12.23 -9.51
C LEU A 71 -0.84 13.71 -9.78
N THR A 72 -1.82 14.56 -9.50
CA THR A 72 -1.60 16.00 -9.40
C THR A 72 -0.70 16.31 -8.19
N ASP A 73 -0.14 17.52 -8.14
CA ASP A 73 0.69 17.96 -7.00
C ASP A 73 -0.06 17.89 -5.67
N ASP A 74 -1.35 18.25 -5.65
CA ASP A 74 -2.20 18.13 -4.47
C ASP A 74 -2.41 16.66 -4.06
N GLU A 75 -2.75 15.79 -5.01
CA GLU A 75 -2.97 14.37 -4.74
C GLU A 75 -1.70 13.70 -4.21
N ARG A 76 -0.55 14.01 -4.83
CA ARG A 76 0.77 13.52 -4.44
C ARG A 76 1.14 14.00 -3.03
N SER A 77 0.99 15.29 -2.75
CA SER A 77 1.24 15.88 -1.44
C SER A 77 0.39 15.26 -0.34
N ARG A 78 -0.92 15.10 -0.58
CA ARG A 78 -1.83 14.43 0.37
C ARG A 78 -1.43 12.97 0.58
N PHE A 79 -1.07 12.24 -0.49
CA PHE A 79 -0.64 10.85 -0.40
C PHE A 79 0.62 10.68 0.45
N HIS A 80 1.66 11.51 0.25
CA HIS A 80 2.87 11.49 1.07
C HIS A 80 2.57 11.83 2.53
N LYS A 81 1.76 12.86 2.76
CA LYS A 81 1.36 13.26 4.11
C LYS A 81 0.58 12.15 4.82
N ALA A 82 -0.31 11.46 4.13
CA ALA A 82 -1.06 10.34 4.70
C ALA A 82 -0.16 9.17 5.06
N LEU A 83 0.79 8.80 4.19
CA LEU A 83 1.81 7.78 4.48
C LEU A 83 2.63 8.14 5.72
N TRP A 84 3.12 9.37 5.83
CA TRP A 84 3.82 9.82 7.04
C TRP A 84 2.92 9.83 8.28
N SER A 85 1.65 10.17 8.14
CA SER A 85 0.70 10.18 9.25
C SER A 85 0.52 8.77 9.82
N ILE A 86 0.32 7.76 8.97
CA ILE A 86 0.20 6.36 9.41
C ILE A 86 1.55 5.77 9.86
N LYS A 87 2.67 6.28 9.35
CA LYS A 87 4.02 5.89 9.80
C LYS A 87 4.31 6.41 11.21
N ASN A 88 4.04 7.69 11.44
CA ASN A 88 4.30 8.33 12.73
C ASN A 88 3.36 7.84 13.83
N SER A 89 2.14 7.38 13.49
CA SER A 89 1.25 6.73 14.45
C SER A 89 1.63 5.28 14.79
N GLY A 90 2.59 4.68 14.05
CA GLY A 90 2.97 3.27 14.19
C GLY A 90 2.06 2.29 13.46
N VAL A 91 0.97 2.77 12.83
CA VAL A 91 0.04 1.93 12.04
C VAL A 91 0.74 1.28 10.85
N TYR A 92 1.57 2.02 10.12
CA TYR A 92 2.35 1.47 8.99
C TYR A 92 3.24 0.32 9.45
N ASP A 93 3.91 0.50 10.58
CA ASP A 93 4.82 -0.49 11.16
C ASP A 93 4.07 -1.72 11.67
N TYR A 94 2.88 -1.53 12.26
CA TYR A 94 1.99 -2.63 12.60
C TYR A 94 1.58 -3.44 11.37
N LEU A 95 1.09 -2.78 10.31
CA LEU A 95 0.66 -3.46 9.09
C LEU A 95 1.82 -4.18 8.41
N ASN A 96 3.02 -3.59 8.40
CA ASN A 96 4.21 -4.24 7.88
C ASN A 96 4.55 -5.55 8.57
N ARG A 97 4.35 -5.65 9.90
CA ARG A 97 4.60 -6.89 10.65
C ARG A 97 3.83 -8.09 10.11
N ILE A 98 2.63 -7.86 9.55
CA ILE A 98 1.80 -8.90 8.96
C ILE A 98 2.51 -9.57 7.78
N HIS A 99 3.24 -8.78 6.97
CA HIS A 99 4.04 -9.26 5.85
C HIS A 99 5.41 -9.79 6.31
N THR A 100 6.12 -9.06 7.19
CA THR A 100 7.49 -9.42 7.57
C THR A 100 7.58 -10.69 8.41
N ARG A 101 6.49 -11.11 9.08
CA ARG A 101 6.38 -12.41 9.75
C ARG A 101 6.08 -13.53 8.76
N PHE A 102 6.99 -13.75 7.81
CA PHE A 102 6.83 -14.72 6.71
C PHE A 102 6.57 -16.17 7.17
N ALA A 103 7.03 -16.55 8.37
CA ALA A 103 6.82 -17.87 8.95
C ALA A 103 5.33 -18.19 9.20
N VAL A 104 4.47 -17.17 9.38
CA VAL A 104 3.02 -17.34 9.57
C VAL A 104 2.21 -16.87 8.36
N SER A 105 2.88 -16.27 7.37
CA SER A 105 2.27 -15.71 6.15
C SER A 105 2.83 -16.40 4.90
N SER A 106 2.86 -17.73 4.85
CA SER A 106 3.42 -18.48 3.70
C SER A 106 2.70 -18.15 2.37
N GLY A 107 1.38 -17.95 2.43
CA GLY A 107 0.57 -17.54 1.28
C GLY A 107 0.88 -16.14 0.73
N ALA A 108 1.65 -15.32 1.47
CA ALA A 108 2.13 -14.03 0.98
C ALA A 108 3.32 -14.16 0.00
N HIS A 109 3.96 -15.32 -0.12
CA HIS A 109 5.24 -15.40 -0.83
C HIS A 109 5.25 -16.40 -1.97
N ALA A 110 4.35 -17.38 -1.95
CA ALA A 110 4.26 -18.39 -2.99
C ALA A 110 2.85 -18.98 -3.11
N GLY A 111 2.60 -19.58 -4.28
CA GLY A 111 1.39 -20.34 -4.54
C GLY A 111 0.16 -19.49 -4.92
N PRO A 112 -1.00 -20.13 -5.10
CA PRO A 112 -2.20 -19.48 -5.63
C PRO A 112 -2.79 -18.41 -4.69
N ALA A 113 -2.39 -18.41 -3.42
CA ALA A 113 -2.82 -17.42 -2.44
C ALA A 113 -2.10 -16.07 -2.59
N PHE A 114 -1.00 -15.99 -3.35
CA PHE A 114 -0.14 -14.79 -3.43
C PHE A 114 -0.93 -13.53 -3.78
N VAL A 115 -1.69 -13.55 -4.88
CA VAL A 115 -2.42 -12.34 -5.31
C VAL A 115 -3.63 -12.03 -4.41
N PRO A 116 -4.50 -13.00 -4.04
CA PRO A 116 -5.59 -12.75 -3.10
C PRO A 116 -5.11 -12.23 -1.73
N TRP A 117 -4.00 -12.76 -1.20
CA TRP A 117 -3.43 -12.32 0.08
C TRP A 117 -2.96 -10.86 -0.01
N HIS A 118 -2.23 -10.51 -1.08
CA HIS A 118 -1.79 -9.12 -1.28
C HIS A 118 -2.95 -8.17 -1.53
N ARG A 119 -4.02 -8.58 -2.24
CA ARG A 119 -5.22 -7.75 -2.42
C ARG A 119 -5.83 -7.36 -1.08
N GLU A 120 -5.94 -8.31 -0.15
CA GLU A 120 -6.43 -8.06 1.21
C GLU A 120 -5.47 -7.14 1.98
N PHE A 121 -4.16 -7.41 1.90
CA PHE A 121 -3.15 -6.61 2.57
C PHE A 121 -3.13 -5.14 2.08
N LEU A 122 -3.17 -4.93 0.76
CA LEU A 122 -3.32 -3.62 0.14
C LEU A 122 -4.59 -2.91 0.62
N LYS A 123 -5.68 -3.66 0.83
CA LYS A 123 -6.93 -3.08 1.32
C LYS A 123 -6.80 -2.55 2.75
N ARG A 124 -6.07 -3.25 3.63
CA ARG A 124 -5.79 -2.76 5.00
C ARG A 124 -5.00 -1.46 4.99
N VAL A 125 -3.99 -1.35 4.13
CA VAL A 125 -3.19 -0.12 3.98
C VAL A 125 -4.01 1.00 3.38
N GLU A 126 -4.85 0.72 2.37
CA GLU A 126 -5.76 1.71 1.80
C GLU A 126 -6.77 2.21 2.84
N ILE A 127 -7.31 1.33 3.69
CA ILE A 127 -8.15 1.73 4.83
C ILE A 127 -7.38 2.64 5.78
N ALA A 128 -6.12 2.32 6.12
CA ALA A 128 -5.29 3.16 6.98
C ALA A 128 -5.08 4.57 6.41
N LEU A 129 -4.77 4.68 5.11
CA LEU A 129 -4.68 5.96 4.42
C LEU A 129 -6.00 6.71 4.47
N ARG A 130 -7.13 6.01 4.35
CA ARG A 130 -8.46 6.61 4.34
C ARG A 130 -8.97 7.04 5.71
N MET A 131 -8.41 6.52 6.80
CA MET A 131 -8.61 7.09 8.14
C MET A 131 -8.02 8.50 8.24
N VAL A 132 -6.97 8.78 7.45
CA VAL A 132 -6.32 10.10 7.34
C VAL A 132 -6.96 10.95 6.24
N ASP A 133 -7.34 10.39 5.11
CA ASP A 133 -8.05 11.12 4.05
C ASP A 133 -9.10 10.22 3.40
N PRO A 134 -10.39 10.38 3.74
CA PRO A 134 -11.47 9.53 3.24
C PRO A 134 -11.63 9.48 1.72
N SER A 135 -11.07 10.45 0.99
CA SER A 135 -11.11 10.53 -0.48
C SER A 135 -9.96 9.80 -1.17
N MET A 136 -8.95 9.36 -0.41
CA MET A 136 -7.72 8.81 -0.95
C MET A 136 -7.89 7.37 -1.47
N ALA A 137 -7.12 7.06 -2.50
CA ALA A 137 -6.88 5.69 -2.97
C ALA A 137 -5.42 5.34 -2.78
N LEU A 138 -5.11 4.05 -2.65
CA LEU A 138 -3.74 3.59 -2.86
C LEU A 138 -3.35 3.87 -4.31
N THR A 139 -2.07 4.14 -4.56
CA THR A 139 -1.56 4.40 -5.92
C THR A 139 -0.79 3.19 -6.40
N TYR A 140 -0.67 3.05 -7.72
CA TYR A 140 0.15 1.99 -8.31
C TYR A 140 1.30 2.58 -9.09
N TRP A 141 2.35 1.79 -9.27
CA TRP A 141 3.46 2.17 -10.13
C TRP A 141 3.62 1.11 -11.22
N ASP A 142 3.43 1.53 -12.47
CA ASP A 142 3.65 0.67 -13.62
C ASP A 142 5.15 0.49 -13.86
N SER A 143 5.68 -0.60 -13.33
CA SER A 143 7.10 -0.93 -13.42
C SER A 143 7.55 -1.36 -14.82
N THR A 144 6.61 -1.69 -15.73
CA THR A 144 6.95 -2.11 -17.10
C THR A 144 7.44 -0.95 -17.96
N MET A 145 7.09 0.29 -17.59
CA MET A 145 7.62 1.48 -18.25
C MET A 145 9.11 1.66 -17.97
N ASP A 146 9.51 1.42 -16.72
CA ASP A 146 10.88 1.63 -16.25
C ASP A 146 11.79 0.46 -16.65
N SER A 147 11.24 -0.74 -16.81
CA SER A 147 11.98 -1.89 -17.35
C SER A 147 12.36 -1.72 -18.83
N ARG A 148 11.81 -0.74 -19.54
CA ARG A 148 12.21 -0.45 -20.93
C ARG A 148 13.38 0.53 -21.02
N LEU A 149 13.81 1.11 -19.91
CA LEU A 149 14.94 2.03 -19.87
C LEU A 149 16.26 1.25 -19.93
N THR A 150 17.23 1.76 -20.70
CA THR A 150 18.61 1.24 -20.70
C THR A 150 19.24 1.32 -19.31
N LYS A 151 18.82 2.31 -18.52
CA LYS A 151 19.25 2.58 -17.13
C LYS A 151 18.03 2.90 -16.28
N PRO A 152 17.38 1.91 -15.65
CA PRO A 152 16.19 2.13 -14.81
C PRO A 152 16.40 3.12 -13.65
N GLU A 153 17.64 3.34 -13.23
CA GLU A 153 18.02 4.36 -12.25
C GLU A 153 17.80 5.81 -12.72
N HIS A 154 17.68 6.03 -14.03
CA HIS A 154 17.37 7.34 -14.59
C HIS A 154 15.86 7.64 -14.64
N SER A 155 15.01 6.72 -14.19
CA SER A 155 13.57 6.99 -14.15
C SER A 155 13.25 8.19 -13.27
N VAL A 156 12.32 9.04 -13.75
CA VAL A 156 11.77 10.17 -12.98
C VAL A 156 11.16 9.71 -11.65
N LEU A 157 10.76 8.44 -11.55
CA LEU A 157 10.25 7.84 -10.33
C LEU A 157 11.19 8.05 -9.13
N TRP A 158 12.50 8.08 -9.39
CA TRP A 158 13.55 8.22 -8.38
C TRP A 158 13.99 9.65 -8.10
N SER A 159 13.33 10.62 -8.73
CA SER A 159 13.54 12.03 -8.44
C SER A 159 13.12 12.35 -7.01
N SER A 160 13.63 13.48 -6.50
CA SER A 160 13.25 14.02 -5.19
C SER A 160 11.78 14.46 -5.12
N GLU A 161 11.09 14.61 -6.24
CA GLU A 161 9.65 14.91 -6.24
C GLU A 161 8.81 13.65 -6.00
N LEU A 162 9.28 12.50 -6.47
CA LEU A 162 8.52 11.25 -6.50
C LEU A 162 8.91 10.30 -5.37
N LEU A 163 9.79 9.32 -5.58
CA LEU A 163 10.14 8.38 -4.51
C LEU A 163 11.46 8.73 -3.82
N GLY A 164 12.34 9.48 -4.48
CA GLY A 164 13.73 9.67 -4.07
C GLY A 164 14.57 8.39 -4.21
N GLY A 165 15.86 8.48 -3.88
CA GLY A 165 16.77 7.33 -3.84
C GLY A 165 17.35 6.94 -5.20
N SER A 166 17.53 7.90 -6.11
CA SER A 166 18.26 7.69 -7.38
C SER A 166 19.72 7.27 -7.16
N LYS A 167 20.33 7.68 -6.03
CA LYS A 167 21.68 7.28 -5.63
C LYS A 167 21.64 5.98 -4.81
N PRO A 168 22.50 5.00 -5.09
CA PRO A 168 22.64 3.79 -4.29
C PRO A 168 22.92 4.08 -2.82
N GLY A 169 22.25 3.37 -1.92
CA GLY A 169 22.38 3.48 -0.47
C GLY A 169 21.12 3.98 0.23
N GLU A 170 21.30 4.77 1.29
CA GLU A 170 20.19 5.34 2.06
C GLU A 170 19.40 6.34 1.22
N VAL A 171 18.07 6.29 1.33
CA VAL A 171 17.21 7.31 0.73
C VAL A 171 17.33 8.59 1.56
N LYS A 172 18.02 9.59 0.99
CA LYS A 172 18.32 10.88 1.64
C LYS A 172 17.57 12.06 1.02
N ASP A 173 16.77 11.80 -0.01
CA ASP A 173 16.04 12.78 -0.79
C ASP A 173 14.59 12.36 -1.00
N GLY A 174 13.78 13.34 -1.40
CA GLY A 174 12.36 13.19 -1.67
C GLY A 174 11.49 12.88 -0.46
N PRO A 175 10.22 12.51 -0.69
CA PRO A 175 9.20 12.48 0.36
C PRO A 175 9.43 11.36 1.38
N PHE A 176 10.29 10.38 1.09
CA PHE A 176 10.60 9.27 2.00
C PHE A 176 12.02 9.37 2.60
N ALA A 177 12.67 10.53 2.47
CA ALA A 177 13.91 10.79 3.20
C ALA A 177 13.66 10.64 4.71
N GLY A 178 14.52 9.89 5.41
CA GLY A 178 14.35 9.62 6.84
C GLY A 178 13.33 8.54 7.18
N TRP A 179 12.77 7.83 6.20
CA TRP A 179 11.83 6.74 6.45
C TRP A 179 12.52 5.55 7.11
N MET A 180 12.27 5.37 8.41
CA MET A 180 12.85 4.31 9.23
C MET A 180 12.17 2.95 9.00
N LEU A 181 12.93 1.86 9.12
CA LEU A 181 12.36 0.53 9.21
C LEU A 181 11.49 0.36 10.47
N GLU A 182 10.63 -0.65 10.49
CA GLU A 182 9.81 -1.04 11.65
C GLU A 182 10.67 -1.28 12.90
N SER A 183 11.83 -1.92 12.74
CA SER A 183 12.80 -2.16 13.82
C SER A 183 13.49 -0.89 14.34
N LYS A 184 13.32 0.24 13.65
CA LYS A 184 14.04 1.51 13.90
C LYS A 184 15.57 1.40 13.84
N ALA A 185 16.12 0.32 13.31
CA ALA A 185 17.56 0.11 13.25
C ALA A 185 18.25 1.06 12.25
N ARG A 186 17.55 1.46 11.18
CA ARG A 186 18.05 2.35 10.12
C ARG A 186 16.91 2.87 9.24
N VAL A 187 17.24 3.77 8.32
CA VAL A 187 16.38 4.18 7.20
C VAL A 187 16.38 3.15 6.06
N ILE A 188 15.38 3.28 5.18
CA ILE A 188 15.29 2.50 3.94
C ILE A 188 16.49 2.73 3.03
N LYS A 189 16.93 1.67 2.35
CA LYS A 189 18.03 1.68 1.39
C LYS A 189 17.56 1.20 0.02
N ARG A 190 17.98 1.90 -1.04
CA ARG A 190 17.72 1.56 -2.44
C ARG A 190 19.03 1.49 -3.21
N ASP A 191 19.19 0.46 -4.03
CA ASP A 191 20.33 0.31 -4.94
C ASP A 191 19.81 0.23 -6.37
N VAL A 192 19.14 1.30 -6.81
CA VAL A 192 18.49 1.34 -8.12
C VAL A 192 19.52 1.15 -9.24
N GLY A 193 19.23 0.25 -10.18
CA GLY A 193 20.06 0.03 -11.38
C GLY A 193 21.32 -0.81 -11.16
N LYS A 194 21.64 -1.24 -9.93
CA LYS A 194 22.92 -1.92 -9.62
C LYS A 194 22.91 -3.46 -9.68
N LEU A 195 21.77 -4.14 -9.75
CA LEU A 195 21.68 -5.61 -9.80
C LEU A 195 20.47 -6.08 -10.64
N SER A 196 20.79 -6.97 -11.60
CA SER A 196 19.97 -7.65 -12.64
C SER A 196 19.26 -6.77 -13.66
N ALA A 197 19.45 -7.13 -14.93
CA ALA A 197 18.91 -6.48 -16.11
C ALA A 197 17.39 -6.25 -16.06
N PRO A 198 16.87 -5.24 -16.79
CA PRO A 198 15.46 -4.94 -16.91
C PRO A 198 14.63 -6.16 -17.36
N MET A 199 13.38 -6.25 -16.92
CA MET A 199 12.50 -7.38 -17.12
C MET A 199 12.02 -7.42 -18.58
N PRO A 200 12.24 -8.52 -19.32
CA PRO A 200 11.26 -8.98 -20.31
C PRO A 200 9.97 -9.35 -19.58
N ILE A 201 8.85 -9.39 -20.30
CA ILE A 201 7.48 -9.58 -19.80
C ILE A 201 7.25 -10.84 -18.92
N ASP A 202 8.24 -11.74 -18.82
CA ASP A 202 8.10 -13.06 -18.23
C ASP A 202 8.68 -13.24 -16.80
N ASP A 203 9.36 -12.25 -16.18
CA ASP A 203 10.16 -12.56 -14.98
C ASP A 203 10.11 -11.52 -13.84
N VAL A 204 9.11 -11.62 -12.95
CA VAL A 204 8.79 -10.70 -11.82
C VAL A 204 10.00 -10.33 -10.91
N GLN A 205 11.14 -11.00 -11.03
CA GLN A 205 12.34 -10.85 -10.22
C GLN A 205 13.23 -9.63 -10.53
N THR A 206 13.10 -8.98 -11.69
CA THR A 206 13.99 -7.86 -12.04
C THR A 206 13.97 -6.70 -11.04
N TYR A 207 12.84 -6.47 -10.36
CA TYR A 207 12.67 -5.31 -9.49
C TYR A 207 12.81 -5.62 -8.00
N MET A 208 13.04 -6.89 -7.67
CA MET A 208 13.35 -7.37 -6.33
C MET A 208 14.82 -7.13 -5.96
N SER A 209 15.49 -6.10 -6.51
CA SER A 209 16.91 -5.81 -6.23
C SER A 209 17.16 -4.54 -5.40
N ARG A 210 16.11 -3.89 -4.85
CA ARG A 210 16.31 -2.85 -3.82
C ARG A 210 16.51 -3.53 -2.47
N LYS A 211 17.62 -3.29 -1.77
CA LYS A 211 17.99 -4.00 -0.53
C LYS A 211 16.83 -4.37 0.39
N ASP A 212 15.96 -3.41 0.69
CA ASP A 212 14.80 -3.69 1.55
C ASP A 212 13.65 -4.41 0.82
N MET A 213 13.39 -4.11 -0.46
CA MET A 213 12.41 -4.80 -1.33
C MET A 213 12.81 -6.21 -1.79
N VAL A 214 14.10 -6.57 -1.75
CA VAL A 214 14.61 -7.91 -2.10
C VAL A 214 14.20 -8.92 -1.05
N LEU A 215 14.35 -8.53 0.21
CA LEU A 215 14.17 -9.41 1.34
C LEU A 215 12.71 -9.40 1.73
N THR A 216 12.07 -10.55 1.63
CA THR A 216 10.72 -10.80 2.10
C THR A 216 10.46 -10.27 3.51
N ALA A 217 11.45 -10.42 4.39
CA ALA A 217 11.40 -9.97 5.78
C ALA A 217 11.46 -8.45 5.96
N SER A 218 11.76 -7.67 4.91
CA SER A 218 11.85 -6.21 4.99
C SER A 218 11.12 -5.45 3.88
N SER A 219 10.61 -6.10 2.84
CA SER A 219 10.10 -5.44 1.62
C SER A 219 9.00 -4.43 1.87
N ALA A 220 8.02 -4.78 2.70
CA ALA A 220 6.93 -3.87 3.09
C ALA A 220 7.41 -2.61 3.84
N ASN A 221 8.64 -2.54 4.35
CA ASN A 221 9.16 -1.33 4.99
C ASN A 221 9.36 -0.18 4.00
N ASP A 222 9.68 -0.44 2.73
CA ASP A 222 9.77 0.59 1.69
C ASP A 222 8.37 0.89 1.14
N PRO A 223 7.86 2.13 1.20
CA PRO A 223 6.52 2.48 0.69
C PRO A 223 6.27 2.08 -0.75
N THR A 224 7.33 1.94 -1.54
CA THR A 224 7.17 1.50 -2.93
C THR A 224 6.67 0.06 -3.06
N PHE A 225 6.76 -0.76 -2.00
CA PHE A 225 6.13 -2.08 -1.95
C PHE A 225 4.66 -2.01 -2.31
N PHE A 226 3.93 -1.08 -1.69
CA PHE A 226 2.49 -0.94 -1.89
C PHE A 226 2.13 -0.43 -3.29
N LEU A 227 2.97 0.41 -3.88
CA LEU A 227 2.80 0.87 -5.27
C LEU A 227 3.01 -0.29 -6.27
N HIS A 228 4.04 -1.10 -6.04
CA HIS A 228 4.34 -2.27 -6.88
C HIS A 228 3.25 -3.34 -6.78
N HIS A 229 2.85 -3.72 -5.56
CA HIS A 229 1.80 -4.72 -5.37
C HIS A 229 0.41 -4.21 -5.82
N SER A 230 0.15 -2.90 -5.78
CA SER A 230 -1.06 -2.33 -6.40
C SER A 230 -1.07 -2.51 -7.92
N PHE A 231 0.10 -2.47 -8.57
CA PHE A 231 0.20 -2.71 -10.00
C PHE A 231 0.03 -4.20 -10.36
N ILE A 232 0.56 -5.11 -9.54
CA ILE A 232 0.29 -6.56 -9.67
C ILE A 232 -1.20 -6.84 -9.50
N ASP A 233 -1.85 -6.23 -8.50
CA ASP A 233 -3.29 -6.35 -8.27
C ASP A 233 -4.11 -5.80 -9.44
N PHE A 234 -3.66 -4.70 -10.06
CA PHE A 234 -4.23 -4.16 -11.29
C PHE A 234 -4.14 -5.16 -12.45
N ILE A 235 -2.97 -5.76 -12.70
CA ILE A 235 -2.79 -6.78 -13.75
C ILE A 235 -3.72 -7.98 -13.51
N TRP A 236 -3.80 -8.46 -12.27
CA TRP A 236 -4.67 -9.59 -11.92
C TRP A 236 -6.14 -9.25 -12.10
N GLU A 237 -6.56 -8.03 -11.71
CA GLU A 237 -7.93 -7.57 -11.93
C GLU A 237 -8.27 -7.45 -13.42
N SER A 238 -7.35 -6.95 -14.25
CA SER A 238 -7.52 -6.92 -15.71
C SER A 238 -7.67 -8.33 -16.29
N TRP A 239 -6.82 -9.28 -15.88
CA TRP A 239 -6.94 -10.68 -16.27
C TRP A 239 -8.28 -11.28 -15.82
N ARG A 240 -8.69 -11.02 -14.58
CA ARG A 240 -9.95 -11.54 -14.00
C ARG A 240 -11.15 -11.03 -14.80
N GLN A 241 -11.19 -9.75 -15.13
CA GLN A 241 -12.27 -9.16 -15.95
C GLN A 241 -12.28 -9.74 -17.37
N ALA A 242 -11.11 -9.93 -17.99
CA ALA A 242 -11.02 -10.53 -19.32
C ALA A 242 -11.44 -12.01 -19.35
N THR A 243 -11.17 -12.75 -18.27
CA THR A 243 -11.39 -14.21 -18.21
C THR A 243 -12.78 -14.58 -17.68
N GLN A 244 -13.32 -13.83 -16.71
CA GLN A 244 -14.59 -14.15 -16.05
C GLN A 244 -15.83 -13.62 -16.77
N VAL A 245 -15.69 -12.75 -17.78
CA VAL A 245 -16.81 -12.26 -18.62
C VAL A 245 -17.24 -13.28 -19.69
N HIS A 246 -16.49 -14.37 -19.89
CA HIS A 246 -16.81 -15.44 -20.85
C HIS A 246 -17.42 -16.71 -20.25
N ARG A 247 -17.92 -16.68 -19.01
CA ARG A 247 -18.50 -17.88 -18.35
C ARG A 247 -19.93 -17.70 -17.85
N SER A 248 -20.76 -16.99 -18.63
CA SER A 248 -22.22 -16.90 -18.42
C SER A 248 -23.01 -17.43 -19.63
N SER A 249 -22.50 -18.45 -20.31
CA SER A 249 -23.22 -19.17 -21.36
C SER A 249 -22.95 -20.68 -21.34
N GLU A 250 -22.82 -21.28 -20.15
CA GLU A 250 -22.94 -22.73 -19.98
C GLU A 250 -23.10 -23.06 -18.49
N PHE A 251 -24.22 -23.75 -18.19
CA PHE A 251 -24.88 -24.08 -16.91
C PHE A 251 -25.81 -23.00 -16.34
#